data_AF-A0A520D8W0-F1
#
_entry.id   AF-A0A520D8W0-F1
#
_cell.length_a   1.000
_cell.length_b   1.000
_cell.length_c   1.000
_cell.angle_alpha   90.00
_cell.angle_beta   90.00
_cell.angle_gamma   90.00
#
_symmetry.space_group_name_H-M   'P 1'
#
loop_
_entity.id
_entity.type
_entity.pdbx_description
1 polymer ?
#
loop_
_entity_poly.entity_id
_entity_poly.type
_entity_poly.pdbx_seq_one_letter_code
_entity_poly.pdbx_strand_id
1 'polypeptide(L)' 'MNTQEANLKSFLNKVKQLRGFGDMDSYRIVSELKNLKADLSEEELHSVIQNFSTPESYDEGKNWIIDNLENS' A
#
# COMPACT_ATOMS: atom_id res chain seq x y z
N MET A 1 -10.96 -0.62 -20.92
CA MET A 1 -10.45 -0.79 -19.55
C MET A 1 -11.20 0.17 -18.66
N ASN A 2 -11.73 -0.31 -17.53
CA ASN A 2 -12.27 0.57 -16.50
C ASN A 2 -11.09 1.36 -15.90
N THR A 3 -11.22 2.69 -15.82
CA THR A 3 -10.15 3.58 -15.33
C THR A 3 -9.73 3.21 -13.90
N GLN A 4 -10.66 2.71 -13.08
CA GLN A 4 -10.39 2.28 -11.71
C GLN A 4 -9.49 1.04 -11.65
N GLU A 5 -9.77 0.02 -12.47
CA GLU A 5 -8.94 -1.20 -12.57
C GLU A 5 -7.52 -0.86 -13.06
N ALA A 6 -7.42 0.05 -14.03
CA ALA A 6 -6.13 0.52 -14.53
C ALA A 6 -5.31 1.23 -13.44
N ASN A 7 -5.97 2.06 -12.63
CA ASN A 7 -5.34 2.77 -11.51
C ASN A 7 -4.88 1.81 -10.41
N LEU A 8 -5.72 0.83 -10.04
CA LEU A 8 -5.36 -0.22 -9.07
C LEU A 8 -4.17 -1.04 -9.52
N LYS A 9 -4.15 -1.48 -10.79
CA LYS A 9 -3.04 -2.24 -11.36
C LYS A 9 -1.74 -1.44 -11.38
N SER A 10 -1.83 -0.16 -11.74
CA SER A 10 -0.68 0.76 -11.72
C SER A 10 -0.14 0.95 -10.30
N PHE A 11 -1.04 1.15 -9.33
CA PHE A 11 -0.69 1.28 -7.92
C PHE A 11 -0.02 0.02 -7.38
N LEU A 12 -0.59 -1.16 -7.65
CA LEU A 12 -0.04 -2.44 -7.21
C LEU A 12 1.38 -2.66 -7.73
N ASN A 13 1.66 -2.25 -8.98
CA ASN A 13 3.01 -2.30 -9.53
C ASN A 13 3.99 -1.40 -8.75
N LYS A 14 3.56 -0.21 -8.32
CA LYS A 14 4.40 0.67 -7.47
C LYS A 14 4.71 0.01 -6.13
N VAL A 15 3.71 -0.58 -5.47
CA VAL A 15 3.88 -1.31 -4.19
C VAL A 15 4.91 -2.42 -4.36
N LYS A 16 4.79 -3.24 -5.41
CA LYS A 16 5.74 -4.34 -5.69
C LYS A 16 7.18 -3.86 -5.90
N GLN A 17 7.36 -2.66 -6.46
CA GLN A 17 8.67 -2.05 -6.71
C GLN A 17 9.33 -1.40 -5.49
N LEU A 18 8.64 -1.28 -4.36
CA LEU A 18 9.23 -0.80 -3.10
C LEU A 18 10.44 -1.66 -2.71
N ARG A 19 11.58 -0.99 -2.45
CA ARG A 19 12.89 -1.65 -2.34
C ARG A 19 13.24 -2.15 -0.94
N GLY A 20 12.46 -1.76 0.07
CA GLY A 20 12.73 -2.13 1.46
C GLY A 20 12.60 -0.93 2.40
N PHE A 21 12.87 -1.18 3.68
CA PHE A 21 12.82 -0.18 4.73
C PHE A 21 13.65 1.08 4.40
N GLY A 22 13.08 2.24 4.72
CA GLY A 22 13.69 3.55 4.42
C GLY A 22 13.40 4.07 3.00
N ASP A 23 12.68 3.33 2.16
CA ASP A 23 12.20 3.83 0.88
C ASP A 23 11.13 4.90 1.10
N MET A 24 11.44 6.18 0.81
CA MET A 24 10.50 7.30 1.02
C MET A 24 9.19 7.14 0.26
N ASP A 25 9.16 6.31 -0.79
CA ASP A 25 7.94 5.99 -1.52
C ASP A 25 6.90 5.25 -0.67
N SER A 26 7.29 4.58 0.43
CA SER A 26 6.36 3.85 1.30
C SER A 26 5.30 4.75 1.94
N TYR A 27 5.68 5.95 2.41
CA TYR A 27 4.72 6.92 2.97
C TYR A 27 3.77 7.50 1.93
N ARG A 28 4.27 7.68 0.70
CA ARG A 28 3.44 8.11 -0.44
C ARG A 28 2.45 7.03 -0.85
N ILE A 29 2.86 5.77 -0.83
CA ILE A 29 2.02 4.60 -1.13
C ILE A 29 0.79 4.56 -0.21
N VAL A 30 0.93 4.81 1.10
CA VAL A 30 -0.24 4.82 1.99
C VAL A 30 -1.19 5.98 1.69
N SER A 31 -0.66 7.15 1.37
CA SER A 31 -1.49 8.31 0.99
C SER A 31 -2.25 8.05 -0.31
N GLU A 32 -1.60 7.41 -1.29
CA GLU A 32 -2.24 6.98 -2.54
C GLU A 32 -3.28 5.87 -2.29
N LEU A 33 -3.02 4.93 -1.38
CA LEU A 33 -3.95 3.86 -1.00
C LEU A 33 -5.28 4.43 -0.46
N LYS A 34 -5.22 5.41 0.45
CA LYS A 34 -6.41 6.09 0.99
C LYS A 34 -7.32 6.66 -0.10
N ASN A 35 -6.74 7.15 -1.20
CA ASN A 35 -7.50 7.72 -2.32
C ASN A 35 -8.10 6.65 -3.25
N LEU A 36 -7.48 5.48 -3.33
CA LEU A 36 -7.92 4.36 -4.19
C LEU A 36 -8.94 3.46 -3.50
N LYS A 37 -8.89 3.40 -2.17
CA LYS A 37 -9.70 2.53 -1.31
C LYS A 37 -10.35 3.36 -0.20
N ALA A 38 -11.49 3.95 -0.53
CA ALA A 38 -12.26 4.79 0.40
C ALA A 38 -12.96 3.99 1.52
N ASP A 39 -13.01 2.68 1.39
CA ASP A 39 -13.54 1.69 2.33
C ASP A 39 -12.56 1.34 3.47
N LEU A 40 -11.28 1.66 3.33
CA LEU A 40 -10.30 1.44 4.39
C LEU A 40 -10.48 2.42 5.55
N SER A 41 -10.50 1.88 6.75
CA SER A 41 -10.53 2.66 7.98
C SER A 41 -9.21 3.40 8.22
N GLU A 42 -9.26 4.47 9.01
CA GLU A 42 -8.05 5.17 9.43
C GLU A 42 -7.13 4.28 10.28
N GLU A 43 -7.70 3.30 11.01
CA GLU A 43 -6.94 2.33 11.79
C GLU A 43 -6.12 1.38 10.91
N GLU A 44 -6.71 0.86 9.83
CA GLU A 44 -6.00 0.03 8.86
C GLU A 44 -4.87 0.81 8.18
N LEU A 45 -5.15 2.05 7.76
CA LEU A 45 -4.13 2.93 7.18
C LEU A 45 -3.01 3.24 8.18
N HIS A 46 -3.35 3.46 9.45
CA HIS A 46 -2.37 3.69 10.50
C HIS A 46 -1.49 2.46 10.74
N SER A 47 -2.08 1.26 10.79
CA SER A 47 -1.36 0.00 10.95
C SER A 47 -0.32 -0.20 9.83
N VAL A 48 -0.70 0.08 8.58
CA VAL A 48 0.23 -0.01 7.43
C VAL A 48 1.39 0.99 7.56
N ILE A 49 1.14 2.22 8.03
CA ILE A 49 2.19 3.22 8.26
C ILE A 49 3.14 2.76 9.37
N GLN A 50 2.61 2.20 10.44
CA GLN A 50 3.44 1.64 11.53
C GLN A 50 4.33 0.51 11.00
N ASN A 51 3.79 -0.35 10.15
CA ASN A 51 4.55 -1.43 9.53
C ASN A 51 5.69 -0.89 8.64
N PHE A 52 5.47 0.19 7.89
CA PHE A 52 6.56 0.82 7.13
C PHE A 52 7.57 1.60 7.98
N SER A 53 7.30 1.79 9.27
CA SER A 53 8.15 2.56 10.18
C SER A 53 9.22 1.73 10.88
N THR A 54 9.23 0.40 10.73
CA THR A 54 10.34 -0.44 11.21
C THR A 54 10.83 -1.43 10.14
N PRO A 55 12.12 -1.82 10.16
CA PRO A 55 12.64 -2.82 9.23
C PRO A 55 11.94 -4.18 9.35
N GLU A 56 11.58 -4.57 10.56
CA GLU A 56 11.06 -5.91 10.88
C GLU A 56 9.64 -6.12 10.35
N SER A 57 8.79 -5.08 10.34
CA SER A 57 7.42 -5.14 9.87
C SER A 57 7.22 -4.52 8.48
N TYR A 58 8.28 -4.03 7.84
CA TYR A 58 8.21 -3.39 6.53
C TYR A 58 7.56 -4.31 5.47
N ASP A 59 8.05 -5.55 5.38
CA ASP A 59 7.54 -6.52 4.43
C ASP A 59 6.11 -6.95 4.74
N GLU A 60 5.72 -6.94 6.03
CA GLU A 60 4.34 -7.20 6.45
C GLU A 60 3.40 -6.10 5.95
N GLY A 61 3.78 -4.82 6.12
CA GLY A 61 3.01 -3.69 5.57
C GLY A 61 2.90 -3.75 4.05
N LYS A 62 3.99 -4.08 3.36
CA LYS A 62 3.99 -4.24 1.89
C LYS A 62 3.06 -5.37 1.44
N ASN A 63 3.15 -6.54 2.06
CA ASN A 63 2.36 -7.72 1.69
C ASN A 63 0.88 -7.52 2.01
N TRP A 64 0.55 -6.89 3.14
CA TRP A 64 -0.83 -6.56 3.49
C TRP A 64 -1.52 -5.73 2.40
N ILE A 65 -0.82 -4.73 1.83
CA ILE A 65 -1.35 -3.91 0.73
C ILE A 65 -1.57 -4.77 -0.53
N ILE A 66 -0.61 -5.62 -0.87
CA ILE A 66 -0.71 -6.50 -2.05
C ILE A 66 -1.93 -7.42 -1.90
N ASP A 67 -2.05 -8.09 -0.77
CA ASP A 67 -3.12 -9.05 -0.50
C ASP A 67 -4.51 -8.38 -0.48
N ASN A 68 -4.61 -7.16 0.09
CA ASN A 68 -5.87 -6.41 0.09
C ASN A 68 -6.30 -5.94 -1.30
N LEU A 69 -5.37 -5.78 -2.24
CA LEU A 69 -5.69 -5.31 -3.58
C LEU A 69 -5.83 -6.43 -4.60
N GLU A 70 -5.18 -7.57 -4.40
CA GLU A 70 -5.34 -8.74 -5.28
C GLU A 70 -6.58 -9.58 -4.95
N ASN A 71 -7.07 -9.53 -3.70
CA ASN A 71 -8.24 -10.30 -3.25
C ASN A 71 -9.54 -9.47 -3.18
N SER A 72 -9.54 -8.22 -3.64
CA SER A 72 -10.70 -7.32 -3.61
C SER A 72 -11.35 -7.12 -4.97
#